data_AF-A0A3N5J0D6-F1
#
_entry.id   AF-A0A3N5J0D6-F1
#
_cell.length_a   1.000
_cell.length_b   1.000
_cell.length_c   1.000
_cell.angle_alpha   90.00
_cell.angle_beta   90.00
_cell.angle_gamma   90.00
#
_symmetry.space_group_name_H-M   'P 1'
#
loop_
_entity.id
_entity.type
_entity.pdbx_description
1 polymer ?
#
loop_
_entity_poly.entity_id
_entity_poly.type
_entity_poly.pdbx_seq_one_letter_code
_entity_poly.pdbx_strand_id
1 'polypeptide(L)'
;MDKLIKSMAFFIGFILFYALMSFAMAGEWQAVWNANSEDDLAGYLLDVTADGKTTTYSVGIDTSFAFFTDGDSVCAVVYAYDYANNKSGPSDVACAAVEPETNRFDLNGDGIVNRQDYLDEIRPRYGSTPENESYSSASDLNGDGIINRGDFLELRKHYGEI
;
A
#
# COMPACT_ATOMS: atom_id res chain seq x y z
N MET A 1 26.92 38.93 0.68
CA MET A 1 25.85 38.46 1.59
C MET A 1 24.45 38.60 0.95
N ASP A 2 24.33 38.60 -0.39
CA ASP A 2 23.07 38.88 -1.12
C ASP A 2 22.69 37.81 -2.17
N LYS A 3 23.13 36.56 -1.98
CA LYS A 3 22.64 35.41 -2.78
C LYS A 3 21.50 34.64 -2.08
N LEU A 4 21.10 35.07 -0.89
CA LEU A 4 20.29 34.31 0.06
C LEU A 4 18.76 34.36 -0.16
N ILE A 5 18.24 34.93 -1.25
CA ILE A 5 16.77 35.11 -1.41
C ILE A 5 16.25 34.79 -2.85
N LYS A 6 17.11 34.50 -3.83
CA LYS A 6 16.65 34.38 -5.24
C LYS A 6 16.39 32.96 -5.76
N SER A 7 16.76 31.90 -5.03
CA SER A 7 16.49 30.51 -5.41
C SER A 7 15.62 29.77 -4.37
N MET A 8 14.65 30.47 -3.78
CA MET A 8 13.63 29.83 -2.93
C MET A 8 12.27 29.72 -3.63
N ALA A 9 12.22 30.09 -4.91
CA ALA A 9 10.99 30.06 -5.67
C ALA A 9 10.97 28.82 -6.55
N PHE A 10 10.10 27.88 -6.17
CA PHE A 10 9.50 26.87 -7.03
C PHE A 10 10.25 25.53 -7.20
N PHE A 11 10.14 24.68 -6.17
CA PHE A 11 10.10 23.23 -6.39
C PHE A 11 8.74 22.88 -7.04
N ILE A 12 8.71 22.57 -8.34
CA ILE A 12 7.57 21.87 -8.97
C ILE A 12 7.95 20.40 -9.11
N GLY A 13 7.83 19.66 -8.02
CA GLY A 13 7.94 18.20 -8.05
C GLY A 13 6.55 17.60 -8.19
N PHE A 14 6.23 17.02 -9.35
CA PHE A 14 5.15 16.07 -9.46
C PHE A 14 5.64 14.72 -8.92
N ILE A 15 4.96 14.19 -7.92
CA ILE A 15 5.21 12.84 -7.41
C ILE A 15 4.28 11.88 -8.17
N LEU A 16 4.83 10.79 -8.68
CA LEU A 16 4.11 9.72 -9.34
C LEU A 16 4.28 8.43 -8.52
N PHE A 17 3.19 7.68 -8.33
CA PHE A 17 3.17 6.43 -7.55
C PHE A 17 2.79 5.27 -8.45
N TYR A 18 3.49 4.16 -8.28
CA TYR A 18 3.12 2.88 -8.87
C TYR A 18 3.07 1.83 -7.76
N ALA A 19 1.96 1.10 -7.66
CA ALA A 19 1.93 -0.19 -6.97
C ALA A 19 2.24 -1.28 -8.01
N LEU A 20 3.35 -1.98 -7.86
CA LEU A 20 3.68 -3.12 -8.72
C LEU A 20 3.12 -4.40 -8.08
N MET A 21 2.05 -4.97 -8.65
CA MET A 21 1.47 -6.24 -8.20
C MET A 21 2.48 -7.38 -8.42
N SER A 22 3.03 -7.93 -7.34
CA SER A 22 3.77 -9.20 -7.36
C SER A 22 3.18 -10.16 -6.32
N PHE A 23 3.03 -11.43 -6.71
CA PHE A 23 2.32 -12.43 -5.93
C PHE A 23 3.06 -12.76 -4.62
N ALA A 24 2.32 -12.67 -3.52
CA ALA A 24 2.66 -12.97 -2.12
C ALA A 24 3.61 -11.98 -1.42
N MET A 25 3.08 -11.34 -0.37
CA MET A 25 3.70 -10.53 0.67
C MET A 25 3.69 -9.02 0.42
N ALA A 26 3.10 -8.29 1.39
CA ALA A 26 2.86 -6.84 1.53
C ALA A 26 2.96 -5.99 0.25
N GLY A 27 1.96 -5.16 -0.04
CA GLY A 27 2.04 -4.21 -1.15
C GLY A 27 3.29 -3.34 -1.05
N GLU A 28 4.21 -3.47 -2.01
CA GLU A 28 5.34 -2.55 -2.14
C GLU A 28 4.78 -1.21 -2.61
N TRP A 29 4.81 -0.23 -1.72
CA TRP A 29 4.50 1.14 -2.07
C TRP A 29 5.78 1.83 -2.53
N GLN A 30 5.71 2.60 -3.62
CA GLN A 30 6.82 3.38 -4.15
C GLN A 30 6.44 4.83 -4.46
N ALA A 31 7.18 5.78 -3.89
CA ALA A 31 7.21 7.17 -4.31
C ALA A 31 8.31 7.37 -5.37
N VAL A 32 8.00 8.11 -6.43
CA VAL A 32 8.98 8.61 -7.40
C VAL A 32 8.73 10.09 -7.65
N TRP A 33 9.79 10.89 -7.68
CA TRP A 33 9.71 12.33 -7.94
C TRP A 33 10.72 12.78 -8.98
N ASN A 34 10.49 13.96 -9.55
CA ASN A 34 11.45 14.59 -10.44
C ASN A 34 12.61 15.19 -9.63
N ALA A 35 13.83 14.98 -10.10
CA ALA A 35 15.01 15.61 -9.52
C ALA A 35 14.92 17.14 -9.61
N ASN A 36 15.22 17.82 -8.51
CA ASN A 36 15.59 19.23 -8.50
C ASN A 36 16.92 19.41 -9.27
N SER A 37 17.00 20.48 -10.06
CA SER A 37 18.15 20.80 -10.92
C SER A 37 19.08 21.87 -10.34
N GLU A 38 18.86 22.30 -9.09
CA GLU A 38 19.73 23.27 -8.42
C GLU A 38 21.13 22.69 -8.15
N ASP A 39 22.17 23.47 -8.43
CA ASP A 39 23.58 23.04 -8.30
C ASP A 39 23.99 22.72 -6.85
N ASP A 40 23.29 23.28 -5.87
CA ASP A 40 23.58 23.15 -4.44
C ASP A 40 22.73 22.09 -3.74
N LEU A 41 21.96 21.28 -4.48
CA LEU A 41 21.21 20.14 -3.95
C LEU A 41 22.14 19.17 -3.21
N ALA A 42 21.87 18.95 -1.92
CA ALA A 42 22.54 17.94 -1.11
C ALA A 42 21.68 16.68 -0.90
N GLY A 43 20.35 16.78 -1.07
CA GLY A 43 19.47 15.62 -1.09
C GLY A 43 18.00 15.95 -0.83
N TYR A 44 17.24 14.90 -0.50
CA TYR A 44 15.82 14.96 -0.21
C TYR A 44 15.47 14.39 1.15
N LEU A 45 14.40 14.97 1.72
CA LEU A 45 13.65 14.43 2.84
C LEU A 45 12.27 13.99 2.36
N LEU A 46 11.76 12.89 2.90
CA LEU A 46 10.45 12.36 2.58
C LEU A 46 9.63 12.17 3.86
N ASP A 47 8.56 12.94 4.01
CA ASP A 47 7.57 12.70 5.07
C ASP A 47 6.55 11.70 4.53
N VAL A 48 6.52 10.49 5.08
CA VAL A 48 5.56 9.43 4.71
C VAL A 48 4.56 9.24 5.84
N THR A 49 3.27 9.30 5.52
CA THR A 49 2.16 9.04 6.44
C THR A 49 1.47 7.74 6.05
N ALA A 50 1.54 6.76 6.93
CA ALA A 50 0.83 5.47 6.84
C ALA A 50 0.16 5.21 8.20
N ASP A 51 -1.06 4.68 8.22
CA ASP A 51 -1.81 4.34 9.45
C ASP A 51 -1.92 5.50 10.45
N GLY A 52 -2.06 6.72 9.93
CA GLY A 52 -2.13 7.94 10.74
C GLY A 52 -0.80 8.36 11.40
N LYS A 53 0.31 7.69 11.11
CA LYS A 53 1.64 8.00 11.62
C LYS A 53 2.55 8.54 10.52
N THR A 54 3.14 9.71 10.75
CA THR A 54 4.13 10.30 9.86
C THR A 54 5.55 9.96 10.30
N THR A 55 6.38 9.50 9.36
CA THR A 55 7.82 9.24 9.54
C THR A 55 8.61 9.99 8.48
N THR A 56 9.67 10.69 8.89
CA THR A 56 10.57 11.40 7.96
C THR A 56 11.78 10.54 7.63
N TYR A 57 12.03 10.34 6.34
CA TYR A 57 13.19 9.63 5.81
C TYR A 57 14.14 10.62 5.14
N SER A 58 15.45 10.43 5.35
CA SER A 58 16.48 11.08 4.54
C SER A 58 16.91 10.11 3.45
N VAL A 59 16.68 10.47 2.20
CA VAL A 59 16.86 9.58 1.03
C VAL A 59 18.04 10.01 0.14
N GLY A 60 18.84 10.99 0.58
CA GLY A 60 20.00 11.46 -0.17
C GLY A 60 19.59 12.04 -1.52
N ILE A 61 20.32 11.72 -2.58
CA ILE A 61 20.04 12.21 -3.94
C ILE A 61 19.10 11.29 -4.74
N ASP A 62 18.65 10.18 -4.14
CA ASP A 62 17.74 9.28 -4.80
C ASP A 62 16.43 10.01 -5.12
N THR A 63 15.80 9.61 -6.22
CA THR A 63 14.52 10.18 -6.67
C THR A 63 13.38 9.19 -6.56
N SER A 64 13.59 8.15 -5.76
CA SER A 64 12.58 7.15 -5.43
C SER A 64 12.79 6.64 -4.01
N PHE A 65 11.68 6.18 -3.41
CA PHE A 65 11.67 5.54 -2.11
C PHE A 65 10.57 4.49 -2.09
N ALA A 66 10.89 3.30 -1.61
CA ALA A 66 9.93 2.20 -1.50
C ALA A 66 10.00 1.56 -0.12
N PHE A 67 8.86 1.10 0.37
CA PHE A 67 8.75 0.31 1.57
C PHE A 67 7.50 -0.57 1.53
N PHE A 68 7.49 -1.60 2.37
CA PHE A 68 6.36 -2.51 2.52
C PHE A 68 5.42 -1.98 3.61
N THR A 69 4.13 -2.00 3.32
CA THR A 69 3.08 -1.56 4.26
C THR A 69 1.82 -2.40 4.05
N ASP A 70 1.09 -2.61 5.13
CA ASP A 70 -0.25 -3.21 5.17
C ASP A 70 -1.35 -2.15 5.29
N GLY A 71 -0.99 -0.90 5.60
CA GLY A 71 -1.93 0.20 5.77
C GLY A 71 -2.74 0.59 4.54
N ASP A 72 -4.06 0.81 4.73
CA ASP A 72 -5.07 1.09 3.70
C ASP A 72 -4.74 2.28 2.76
N SER A 73 -3.98 3.27 3.26
CA SER A 73 -3.55 4.41 2.46
C SER A 73 -2.23 5.00 2.93
N VAL A 74 -1.36 5.32 1.98
CA VAL A 74 -0.05 5.92 2.22
C VAL A 74 0.06 7.22 1.45
N CYS A 75 0.40 8.30 2.16
CA CYS A 75 0.66 9.62 1.60
C CYS A 75 2.11 10.04 1.80
N ALA A 76 2.67 10.80 0.88
CA ALA A 76 4.01 11.34 1.01
C ALA A 76 4.17 12.78 0.52
N VAL A 77 5.15 13.45 1.11
CA VAL A 77 5.61 14.80 0.77
C VAL A 77 7.13 14.81 0.69
N VAL A 78 7.68 15.33 -0.42
CA VAL A 78 9.12 15.45 -0.65
C VAL A 78 9.57 16.88 -0.36
N TYR A 79 10.78 17.02 0.17
CA TYR A 79 11.49 18.29 0.30
C TYR A 79 12.91 18.14 -0.22
N ALA A 80 13.44 19.17 -0.86
CA ALA A 80 14.87 19.26 -1.16
C ALA A 80 15.61 19.97 -0.02
N TYR A 81 16.89 19.66 0.16
CA TYR A 81 17.79 20.44 1.00
C TYR A 81 19.17 20.63 0.36
N ASP A 82 19.84 21.73 0.69
CA ASP A 82 21.16 22.08 0.19
C ASP A 82 22.30 21.66 1.14
N TYR A 83 23.57 21.90 0.76
CA TYR A 83 24.74 21.56 1.60
C TYR A 83 24.83 22.38 2.90
N ALA A 84 24.04 23.44 3.04
CA ALA A 84 23.89 24.22 4.27
C ALA A 84 22.70 23.73 5.12
N ASN A 85 22.01 22.66 4.71
CA ASN A 85 20.78 22.11 5.30
C ASN A 85 19.58 23.07 5.26
N ASN A 86 19.54 24.00 4.30
CA ASN A 86 18.34 24.78 4.05
C ASN A 86 17.31 23.88 3.37
N LYS A 87 16.11 23.79 3.96
CA LYS A 87 15.00 22.96 3.47
C LYS A 87 14.08 23.77 2.57
N SER A 88 13.66 23.21 1.44
CA SER A 88 12.66 23.80 0.55
C SER A 88 11.27 23.84 1.20
N GLY A 89 10.31 24.47 0.50
CA GLY A 89 8.90 24.16 0.73
C GLY A 89 8.56 22.70 0.40
N PRO A 90 7.43 22.17 0.90
CA PRO A 90 6.97 20.83 0.56
C PRO A 90 6.59 20.74 -0.93
N SER A 91 6.67 19.52 -1.47
CA SER A 91 5.92 19.12 -2.67
C SER A 91 4.40 19.20 -2.45
N ASP A 92 3.64 18.97 -3.51
CA ASP A 92 2.25 18.55 -3.33
C ASP A 92 2.19 17.22 -2.56
N VAL A 93 1.16 17.07 -1.73
CA VAL A 93 0.87 15.79 -1.08
C VAL A 93 0.37 14.83 -2.13
N ALA A 94 0.88 13.62 -2.11
CA ALA A 94 0.38 12.58 -2.99
C ALA A 94 0.21 11.26 -2.25
N CYS A 95 -0.91 10.61 -2.54
CA CYS A 95 -1.39 9.45 -1.80
C CYS A 95 -1.72 8.31 -2.74
N ALA A 96 -1.48 7.09 -2.28
CA ALA A 96 -1.94 5.87 -2.92
C ALA A 96 -2.68 5.01 -1.89
N ALA A 97 -3.79 4.41 -2.30
CA ALA A 97 -4.33 3.28 -1.57
C ALA A 97 -3.35 2.12 -1.76
N VAL A 98 -3.03 1.45 -0.66
CA VAL A 98 -2.37 0.15 -0.75
C VAL A 98 -3.52 -0.82 -0.53
N GLU A 99 -3.87 -1.58 -1.58
CA GLU A 99 -4.84 -2.64 -1.42
C GLU A 99 -4.28 -3.57 -0.33
N PRO A 100 -5.05 -3.84 0.76
CA PRO A 100 -4.59 -4.76 1.77
C PRO A 100 -4.26 -6.09 1.10
N GLU A 101 -3.26 -6.81 1.64
CA GLU A 101 -3.05 -8.21 1.27
C GLU A 101 -4.42 -8.88 1.27
N THR A 102 -4.84 -9.50 0.17
CA THR A 102 -6.08 -10.26 0.19
C THR A 102 -5.84 -11.41 1.16
N ASN A 103 -6.28 -11.24 2.41
CA ASN A 103 -6.33 -12.33 3.34
C ASN A 103 -7.10 -13.43 2.61
N ARG A 104 -6.52 -14.61 2.42
CA ARG A 104 -7.18 -15.67 1.63
C ARG A 104 -8.54 -16.07 2.20
N PHE A 105 -8.83 -15.65 3.43
CA PHE A 105 -10.06 -15.84 4.15
C PHE A 105 -11.02 -14.64 4.09
N ASP A 106 -10.56 -13.47 3.63
CA ASP A 106 -11.40 -12.35 3.19
C ASP A 106 -11.83 -12.65 1.76
N LEU A 107 -12.91 -13.41 1.66
CA LEU A 107 -13.42 -13.95 0.41
C LEU A 107 -14.19 -12.90 -0.39
N ASN A 108 -14.82 -11.93 0.29
CA ASN A 108 -15.60 -10.88 -0.37
C ASN A 108 -14.79 -9.59 -0.62
N GLY A 109 -13.55 -9.50 -0.11
CA GLY A 109 -12.63 -8.39 -0.32
C GLY A 109 -13.03 -7.13 0.44
N ASP A 110 -13.72 -7.27 1.58
CA ASP A 110 -14.18 -6.13 2.39
C ASP A 110 -13.14 -5.65 3.42
N GLY A 111 -11.96 -6.28 3.44
CA GLY A 111 -10.82 -5.95 4.30
C GLY A 111 -10.91 -6.54 5.70
N ILE A 112 -11.89 -7.40 5.99
CA ILE A 112 -11.99 -8.07 7.29
C ILE A 112 -12.60 -9.46 7.17
N VAL A 113 -11.87 -10.47 7.62
CA VAL A 113 -12.36 -11.84 7.67
C VAL A 113 -13.47 -11.97 8.70
N ASN A 114 -14.70 -12.21 8.26
CA ASN A 114 -15.87 -12.23 9.12
C ASN A 114 -16.99 -13.17 8.60
N ARG A 115 -18.18 -13.03 9.19
CA ARG A 115 -19.33 -13.87 8.83
C ARG A 115 -19.86 -13.56 7.43
N GLN A 116 -19.60 -12.37 6.91
CA GLN A 116 -20.02 -11.92 5.60
C GLN A 116 -19.33 -12.72 4.49
N ASP A 117 -18.04 -13.06 4.63
CA ASP A 117 -17.33 -14.01 3.74
C ASP A 117 -18.03 -15.35 3.60
N TYR A 118 -18.51 -15.89 4.73
CA TYR A 118 -19.29 -17.11 4.70
C TYR A 118 -20.61 -16.92 3.95
N LEU A 119 -21.32 -15.82 4.20
CA LEU A 119 -22.63 -15.58 3.61
C LEU A 119 -22.57 -15.33 2.11
N ASP A 120 -21.54 -14.62 1.66
CA ASP A 120 -21.39 -14.19 0.27
C ASP A 120 -20.67 -15.24 -0.56
N GLU A 121 -19.67 -15.94 0.01
CA GLU A 121 -18.82 -16.82 -0.78
C GLU A 121 -19.01 -18.31 -0.51
N ILE A 122 -19.08 -18.75 0.75
CA ILE A 122 -19.20 -20.20 1.06
C ILE A 122 -20.65 -20.69 0.98
N ARG A 123 -21.60 -19.98 1.60
CA ARG A 123 -23.01 -20.38 1.71
C ARG A 123 -23.71 -20.61 0.36
N PRO A 124 -23.54 -19.76 -0.68
CA PRO A 124 -24.21 -20.00 -1.96
C PRO A 124 -23.62 -21.19 -2.74
N ARG A 125 -22.46 -21.70 -2.33
CA ARG A 125 -21.74 -22.80 -3.00
C ARG A 125 -21.74 -24.09 -2.18
N TYR A 126 -22.46 -24.11 -1.06
CA TYR A 126 -22.46 -25.22 -0.12
C TYR A 126 -22.93 -26.53 -0.77
N GLY A 127 -22.12 -27.57 -0.63
CA GLY A 127 -22.30 -28.91 -1.21
C GLY A 127 -21.72 -29.08 -2.62
N SER A 128 -21.17 -28.03 -3.23
CA SER A 128 -20.57 -28.14 -4.56
C SER A 128 -19.16 -28.74 -4.53
N THR A 129 -18.84 -29.47 -5.58
CA THR A 129 -17.53 -30.10 -5.86
C THR A 129 -17.00 -29.57 -7.19
N PRO A 130 -15.73 -29.85 -7.58
CA PRO A 130 -15.18 -29.42 -8.88
C PRO A 130 -16.00 -29.81 -10.12
N GLU A 131 -16.96 -30.73 -10.01
CA GLU A 131 -17.87 -31.11 -11.10
C GLU A 131 -19.04 -30.14 -11.29
N ASN A 132 -19.31 -29.26 -10.31
CA ASN A 132 -20.40 -28.27 -10.34
C ASN A 132 -19.90 -26.91 -10.84
N GLU A 133 -20.68 -26.24 -11.71
CA GLU A 133 -20.36 -24.88 -12.20
C GLU A 133 -20.29 -23.83 -11.07
N SER A 134 -21.00 -24.04 -9.96
CA SER A 134 -21.00 -23.15 -8.80
C SER A 134 -19.76 -23.29 -7.91
N TYR A 135 -18.91 -24.29 -8.17
CA TYR A 135 -17.74 -24.53 -7.35
C TYR A 135 -16.71 -23.42 -7.50
N SER A 136 -16.15 -23.01 -6.37
CA SER A 136 -15.04 -22.06 -6.31
C SER A 136 -13.95 -22.65 -5.44
N SER A 137 -12.75 -22.83 -5.99
CA SER A 137 -11.59 -23.27 -5.21
C SER A 137 -11.20 -22.28 -4.12
N ALA A 138 -11.62 -21.02 -4.20
CA ALA A 138 -11.42 -20.05 -3.13
C ALA A 138 -12.32 -20.32 -1.90
N SER A 139 -13.45 -21.00 -2.10
CA SER A 139 -14.40 -21.35 -1.03
C SER A 139 -14.17 -22.76 -0.44
N ASP A 140 -13.34 -23.60 -1.09
CA ASP A 140 -12.82 -24.87 -0.56
C ASP A 140 -11.54 -24.58 0.25
N LEU A 141 -11.74 -24.07 1.46
CA LEU A 141 -10.68 -23.53 2.32
C LEU A 141 -9.81 -24.60 2.95
N ASN A 142 -10.35 -25.80 3.15
CA ASN A 142 -9.61 -26.94 3.70
C ASN A 142 -9.04 -27.87 2.60
N GLY A 143 -9.43 -27.68 1.34
CA GLY A 143 -8.93 -28.41 0.18
C GLY A 143 -9.40 -29.85 0.10
N ASP A 144 -10.55 -30.18 0.69
CA ASP A 144 -11.11 -31.54 0.70
C ASP A 144 -11.93 -31.86 -0.56
N GLY A 145 -12.10 -30.87 -1.46
CA GLY A 145 -12.79 -31.01 -2.73
C GLY A 145 -14.30 -30.89 -2.64
N ILE A 146 -14.86 -30.50 -1.50
CA ILE A 146 -16.29 -30.26 -1.33
C ILE A 146 -16.54 -29.07 -0.40
N ILE A 147 -17.19 -28.02 -0.91
CA ILE A 147 -17.50 -26.83 -0.09
C ILE A 147 -18.55 -27.20 0.96
N ASN A 148 -18.18 -27.25 2.23
CA ASN A 148 -19.02 -27.76 3.31
C ASN A 148 -18.77 -27.06 4.66
N ARG A 149 -19.21 -27.68 5.75
CA ARG A 149 -19.00 -27.19 7.12
C ARG A 149 -17.52 -27.12 7.50
N GLY A 150 -16.67 -27.96 6.91
CA GLY A 150 -15.22 -27.94 7.03
C GLY A 150 -14.65 -26.57 6.68
N ASP A 151 -15.07 -25.99 5.55
CA ASP A 151 -14.61 -24.68 5.09
C ASP A 151 -15.09 -23.56 6.01
N PHE A 152 -16.34 -23.63 6.48
CA PHE A 152 -16.81 -22.68 7.49
C PHE A 152 -15.99 -22.74 8.79
N LEU A 153 -15.61 -23.94 9.25
CA LEU A 153 -14.77 -24.10 10.43
C LEU A 153 -13.35 -23.60 10.20
N GLU A 154 -12.83 -23.75 8.98
CA GLU A 154 -11.54 -23.20 8.59
C GLU A 154 -11.58 -21.67 8.61
N LEU A 155 -12.53 -21.07 7.88
CA LEU A 155 -12.75 -19.62 7.84
C LEU A 155 -12.85 -19.00 9.24
N ARG A 156 -13.62 -19.63 10.13
CA ARG A 156 -13.88 -19.10 11.48
C ARG A 156 -12.62 -18.99 12.35
N LYS A 157 -11.55 -19.74 12.05
CA LYS A 157 -10.28 -19.61 12.78
C LYS A 157 -9.62 -18.23 12.56
N HIS A 158 -9.99 -17.57 11.48
CA HIS A 158 -9.41 -16.31 11.00
C HIS A 158 -10.33 -15.10 11.24
N TYR A 159 -11.47 -15.28 11.93
CA TYR A 159 -12.39 -14.16 12.18
C TYR A 159 -11.73 -13.00 12.94
N GLY A 160 -11.83 -11.80 12.36
CA GLY A 160 -11.24 -10.57 12.86
C GLY A 160 -9.82 -10.29 12.34
N GLU A 161 -9.27 -11.16 11.50
CA GLU A 161 -8.10 -10.82 10.70
C GLU A 161 -8.46 -9.78 9.64
N ILE A 162 -7.48 -8.94 9.32
CA ILE A 162 -7.49 -7.96 8.24
C ILE A 162 -6.49 -8.40 7.17
#